data_AF-A0A939YIJ3-F1
#
_entry.id   AF-A0A939YIJ3-F1
#
_cell.length_a   1.000
_cell.length_b   1.000
_cell.length_c   1.000
_cell.angle_alpha   90.00
_cell.angle_beta   90.00
_cell.angle_gamma   90.00
#
_symmetry.space_group_name_H-M   'P 1'
#
loop_
_entity.id
_entity.type
_entity.pdbx_description
1 polymer ?
#
loop_
_entity_poly.entity_id
_entity_poly.type
_entity_poly.pdbx_seq_one_letter_code
_entity_poly.pdbx_strand_id
1 'polypeptide(L)'
;MDADYGLRVRFGAAEPYAEYEVNGEFVTPRRWEGKYTLRTTIENGMQYFRIEDGRAADDHWMELYEEPGRFAFEIDTTAAMSMMMQGNATDTGVELTWMQDDYETIAGYNVYRSDREDGFYTKLNGTVIPVGEEYFFDSMIEPAKTYYYNFTVVLSDMTETAPSGKIVIMSKDTMAPNVYHTPIRTAYMGNNLVISATVTDNLGLRGVDLYYRKTGSENWSVIHMNPVNDKYYGTIPADKFDLDGLEYYIEAYDGVNYTYKGTVEAPFAVIVKQSTEASSMGDVDGDGVITSKDALMIVQAINDLLNLSEDQFARADLNKDGELSSAEALRILKYVSGKVTTILD
;
A
#
# COMPACT_ATOMS: atom_id res chain seq x y z
N MET A 1 -47.02 20.88 -10.64
CA MET A 1 -45.76 21.15 -11.34
C MET A 1 -45.56 20.03 -12.35
N ASP A 2 -45.06 20.37 -13.53
CA ASP A 2 -44.46 19.40 -14.42
C ASP A 2 -43.23 18.82 -13.71
N ALA A 3 -43.26 17.53 -13.39
CA ALA A 3 -42.16 16.86 -12.67
C ALA A 3 -41.05 16.41 -13.61
N ASP A 4 -41.30 16.39 -14.93
CA ASP A 4 -40.31 16.06 -15.96
C ASP A 4 -39.47 17.28 -16.36
N TYR A 5 -39.85 18.47 -15.89
CA TYR A 5 -39.08 19.71 -16.02
C TYR A 5 -38.41 20.05 -14.69
N GLY A 6 -37.07 19.99 -14.67
CA GLY A 6 -36.28 20.09 -13.45
C GLY A 6 -36.31 21.49 -12.84
N LEU A 7 -36.67 21.59 -11.57
CA LEU A 7 -36.61 22.82 -10.80
C LEU A 7 -35.15 23.14 -10.43
N ARG A 8 -34.70 24.36 -10.69
CA ARG A 8 -33.37 24.81 -10.30
C ARG A 8 -33.45 25.59 -9.00
N VAL A 9 -32.88 25.05 -7.93
CA VAL A 9 -32.90 25.65 -6.59
C VAL A 9 -31.49 26.08 -6.19
N ARG A 10 -31.32 27.38 -5.93
CA ARG A 10 -30.05 27.99 -5.56
C ARG A 10 -30.21 28.87 -4.31
N PHE A 11 -29.11 29.21 -3.65
CA PHE A 11 -29.10 30.22 -2.60
C PHE A 11 -27.78 30.99 -2.57
N GLY A 12 -27.79 32.17 -1.93
CA GLY A 12 -26.59 32.99 -1.70
C GLY A 12 -26.88 34.19 -0.81
N ALA A 13 -25.82 34.88 -0.38
CA ALA A 13 -25.90 36.06 0.47
C ALA A 13 -26.12 37.35 -0.33
N ALA A 14 -25.64 37.41 -1.57
CA ALA A 14 -25.74 38.57 -2.44
C ALA A 14 -26.54 38.29 -3.73
N GLU A 15 -27.18 39.32 -4.28
CA GLU A 15 -27.86 39.20 -5.58
C GLU A 15 -26.84 38.74 -6.66
N PRO A 16 -27.18 37.70 -7.45
CA PRO A 16 -28.53 37.21 -7.70
C PRO A 16 -28.89 35.92 -6.92
N TYR A 17 -28.35 35.73 -5.71
CA TYR A 17 -28.62 34.64 -4.77
C TYR A 17 -28.40 33.24 -5.36
N ALA A 18 -27.31 33.10 -6.12
CA ALA A 18 -27.02 31.93 -6.93
C ALA A 18 -25.62 31.36 -6.69
N GLU A 19 -25.07 31.59 -5.49
CA GLU A 19 -23.72 31.16 -5.10
C GLU A 19 -23.62 29.64 -4.94
N TYR A 20 -24.70 29.00 -4.46
CA TYR A 20 -24.77 27.57 -4.21
C TYR A 20 -26.00 26.97 -4.88
N GLU A 21 -25.87 25.77 -5.44
CA GLU A 21 -26.94 25.04 -6.11
C GLU A 21 -27.28 23.75 -5.33
N VAL A 22 -28.56 23.57 -5.05
CA VAL A 22 -29.09 22.43 -4.30
C VAL A 22 -29.55 21.37 -5.29
N ASN A 23 -28.87 20.22 -5.29
CA ASN A 23 -29.32 19.07 -6.08
C ASN A 23 -30.54 18.44 -5.41
N GLY A 24 -31.58 18.17 -6.21
CA GLY A 24 -32.82 17.58 -5.75
C GLY A 24 -33.79 17.24 -6.88
N GLU A 25 -34.92 16.65 -6.52
CA GLU A 25 -35.93 16.17 -7.46
C GLU A 25 -37.35 16.30 -6.89
N PHE A 26 -38.36 16.27 -7.77
CA PHE A 26 -39.76 16.22 -7.34
C PHE A 26 -40.11 14.83 -6.80
N VAL A 27 -40.39 14.75 -5.50
CA VAL A 27 -40.91 13.54 -4.84
C VAL A 27 -42.41 13.37 -5.11
N THR A 28 -43.12 14.48 -5.30
CA THR A 28 -44.50 14.51 -5.82
C THR A 28 -44.68 15.75 -6.70
N PRO A 29 -45.77 15.86 -7.50
CA PRO A 29 -46.04 17.06 -8.31
C PRO A 29 -46.20 18.38 -7.52
N ARG A 30 -46.16 18.33 -6.18
CA ARG A 30 -46.25 19.47 -5.25
C ARG A 30 -45.16 19.49 -4.18
N ARG A 31 -44.16 18.62 -4.27
CA ARG A 31 -43.07 18.52 -3.27
C ARG A 31 -41.76 18.22 -3.98
N TRP A 32 -40.85 19.18 -3.93
CA TRP A 32 -39.46 19.03 -4.36
C TRP A 32 -38.58 18.87 -3.12
N GLU A 33 -37.62 17.96 -3.17
CA GLU A 33 -36.67 17.76 -2.08
C GLU A 33 -35.24 17.76 -2.62
N GLY A 34 -34.36 18.47 -1.93
CA GLY A 34 -32.95 18.52 -2.24
C GLY A 34 -32.11 18.48 -0.97
N LYS A 35 -30.86 18.04 -1.12
CA LYS A 35 -29.91 17.95 -0.01
C LYS A 35 -28.63 18.69 -0.37
N TYR A 36 -28.20 19.56 0.54
CA TYR A 36 -26.93 20.28 0.43
C TYR A 36 -26.13 20.13 1.71
N THR A 37 -24.82 19.90 1.58
CA THR A 37 -23.89 19.82 2.71
C THR A 37 -23.09 21.11 2.77
N LEU A 38 -23.28 21.90 3.83
CA LEU A 38 -22.53 23.14 4.05
C LEU A 38 -21.06 22.86 4.33
N ARG A 39 -20.17 23.65 3.74
CA ARG A 39 -18.73 23.69 4.08
C ARG A 39 -18.46 24.85 5.03
N THR A 40 -17.44 24.74 5.87
CA THR A 40 -17.08 25.76 6.89
C THR A 40 -16.64 27.11 6.32
N THR A 41 -16.45 27.21 5.00
CA THR A 41 -16.02 28.41 4.27
C THR A 41 -17.16 29.21 3.65
N ILE A 42 -18.42 28.82 3.86
CA ILE A 42 -19.58 29.57 3.36
C ILE A 42 -19.75 30.84 4.20
N GLU A 43 -20.13 31.95 3.57
CA GLU A 43 -20.34 33.22 4.26
C GLU A 43 -21.43 33.09 5.34
N ASN A 44 -21.06 33.48 6.56
CA ASN A 44 -21.96 33.52 7.70
C ASN A 44 -23.05 34.60 7.49
N GLY A 45 -24.25 34.35 8.01
CA GLY A 45 -25.37 35.29 7.97
C GLY A 45 -26.55 34.86 7.09
N MET A 46 -27.37 35.84 6.71
CA MET A 46 -28.65 35.59 6.04
C MET A 46 -28.45 35.17 4.57
N GLN A 47 -28.98 34.01 4.22
CA GLN A 47 -29.00 33.44 2.89
C GLN A 47 -30.40 33.53 2.30
N TYR A 48 -30.47 33.74 0.99
CA TYR A 48 -31.70 33.90 0.25
C TYR A 48 -31.80 32.84 -0.83
N PHE A 49 -32.97 32.24 -1.01
CA PHE A 49 -33.21 31.27 -2.07
C PHE A 49 -33.55 31.95 -3.40
N ARG A 50 -33.11 31.31 -4.49
CA ARG A 50 -33.54 31.56 -5.87
C ARG A 50 -34.04 30.25 -6.47
N ILE A 51 -35.25 30.27 -6.99
CA ILE A 51 -35.91 29.10 -7.55
C ILE A 51 -36.35 29.43 -8.97
N GLU A 52 -35.89 28.64 -9.94
CA GLU A 52 -36.08 28.84 -11.38
C GLU A 52 -36.54 27.54 -12.05
N ASP A 53 -36.94 27.62 -13.32
CA ASP A 53 -37.27 26.46 -14.15
C ASP A 53 -38.46 25.61 -13.65
N GLY A 54 -39.47 26.24 -13.02
CA GLY A 54 -40.73 25.58 -12.70
C GLY A 54 -41.80 25.84 -13.77
N ARG A 55 -42.67 24.87 -14.08
CA ARG A 55 -43.88 25.11 -14.91
C ARG A 55 -45.07 24.23 -14.53
N ALA A 56 -46.26 24.59 -14.99
CA ALA A 56 -47.46 23.77 -14.83
C ALA A 56 -47.42 22.51 -15.72
N ALA A 57 -48.05 21.42 -15.28
CA ALA A 57 -48.04 20.13 -15.97
C ALA A 57 -49.05 20.06 -17.13
N ASP A 58 -50.11 20.84 -17.04
CA ASP A 58 -51.24 20.91 -17.95
C ASP A 58 -51.14 22.08 -18.95
N ASP A 59 -50.37 23.11 -18.60
CA ASP A 59 -50.09 24.26 -19.46
C ASP A 59 -48.61 24.65 -19.39
N HIS A 60 -47.85 24.24 -20.40
CA HIS A 60 -46.40 24.50 -20.44
C HIS A 60 -46.06 25.99 -20.65
N TRP A 61 -47.03 26.86 -20.97
CA TRP A 61 -46.82 28.31 -21.03
C TRP A 61 -46.96 28.99 -19.66
N MET A 62 -47.42 28.26 -18.63
CA MET A 62 -47.46 28.75 -17.25
C MET A 62 -46.17 28.39 -16.52
N GLU A 63 -45.18 29.26 -16.63
CA GLU A 63 -43.88 29.15 -15.95
C GLU A 63 -43.89 29.82 -14.57
N LEU A 64 -42.98 29.37 -13.72
CA LEU A 64 -42.73 29.92 -12.39
C LEU A 64 -42.23 31.35 -12.54
N TYR A 65 -42.92 32.28 -11.88
CA TYR A 65 -42.45 33.64 -11.77
C TYR A 65 -41.23 33.70 -10.83
N GLU A 66 -40.09 34.16 -11.34
CA GLU A 66 -38.85 34.26 -10.59
C GLU A 66 -38.90 35.43 -9.61
N GLU A 67 -39.08 35.14 -8.32
CA GLU A 67 -38.95 36.11 -7.22
C GLU A 67 -37.67 35.81 -6.42
N PRO A 68 -36.52 36.41 -6.79
CA PRO A 68 -35.28 36.21 -6.04
C PRO A 68 -35.45 36.69 -4.59
N GLY A 69 -35.03 35.85 -3.64
CA GLY A 69 -35.01 36.19 -2.21
C GLY A 69 -36.35 36.12 -1.48
N ARG A 70 -37.37 35.48 -2.06
CA ARG A 70 -38.67 35.24 -1.40
C ARG A 70 -38.56 34.41 -0.11
N PHE A 71 -37.64 33.47 -0.06
CA PHE A 71 -37.36 32.64 1.12
C PHE A 71 -35.94 32.89 1.58
N ALA A 72 -35.74 32.94 2.89
CA ALA A 72 -34.44 33.17 3.49
C ALA A 72 -34.23 32.24 4.69
N PHE A 73 -32.98 32.00 5.01
CA PHE A 73 -32.55 31.28 6.21
C PHE A 73 -31.21 31.84 6.68
N GLU A 74 -30.97 31.79 7.98
CA GLU A 74 -29.70 32.22 8.55
C GLU A 74 -28.76 31.03 8.65
N ILE A 75 -27.55 31.18 8.11
CA ILE A 75 -26.43 30.31 8.46
C ILE A 75 -25.70 31.01 9.60
N ASP A 76 -25.61 30.34 10.75
CA ASP A 76 -24.75 30.76 11.85
C ASP A 76 -23.65 29.71 12.06
N THR A 77 -22.43 29.99 11.57
CA THR A 77 -21.25 29.14 11.77
C THR A 77 -20.45 29.50 13.01
N THR A 78 -20.85 30.50 13.80
CA THR A 78 -20.09 30.92 15.01
C THR A 78 -19.90 29.73 15.96
N ALA A 79 -20.96 28.95 16.22
CA ALA A 79 -20.90 27.73 17.01
C ALA A 79 -19.95 26.66 16.43
N ALA A 80 -19.75 26.61 15.11
CA ALA A 80 -18.84 25.66 14.46
C ALA A 80 -17.38 26.15 14.45
N MET A 81 -17.15 27.45 14.62
CA MET A 81 -15.83 28.07 14.71
C MET A 81 -15.32 28.18 16.14
N SER A 82 -16.21 28.08 17.13
CA SER A 82 -15.88 28.41 18.50
C SER A 82 -15.01 27.40 19.26
N MET A 83 -14.96 26.17 18.77
CA MET A 83 -13.92 25.22 19.15
C MET A 83 -13.47 24.45 17.91
N MET A 84 -12.43 24.94 17.26
CA MET A 84 -11.87 24.31 16.08
C MET A 84 -10.51 23.72 16.37
N MET A 85 -10.35 22.43 16.07
CA MET A 85 -9.05 21.77 16.06
C MET A 85 -8.59 21.54 14.62
N GLN A 86 -7.29 21.64 14.39
CA GLN A 86 -6.60 21.27 13.17
C GLN A 86 -5.47 20.31 13.52
N GLY A 87 -5.08 19.50 12.55
CA GLY A 87 -4.00 18.54 12.76
C GLY A 87 -3.25 18.24 11.48
N ASN A 88 -1.96 17.92 11.63
CA ASN A 88 -1.07 17.54 10.54
C ASN A 88 -0.26 16.30 10.93
N ALA A 89 -0.26 15.29 10.06
CA ALA A 89 0.55 14.09 10.25
C ALA A 89 2.00 14.33 9.82
N THR A 90 2.94 14.05 10.72
CA THR A 90 4.39 14.09 10.45
C THR A 90 4.96 12.68 10.41
N ASP A 91 6.25 12.54 10.16
CA ASP A 91 6.92 11.23 10.12
C ASP A 91 7.13 10.64 11.52
N THR A 92 6.95 11.43 12.58
CA THR A 92 7.21 11.03 13.98
C THR A 92 6.01 11.19 14.90
N GLY A 93 4.89 11.73 14.41
CA GLY A 93 3.72 12.02 15.25
C GLY A 93 2.60 12.75 14.51
N VAL A 94 1.65 13.26 15.29
CA VAL A 94 0.61 14.18 14.83
C VAL A 94 0.74 15.50 15.57
N GLU A 95 0.90 16.59 14.82
CA GLU A 95 0.82 17.95 15.34
C GLU A 95 -0.64 18.37 15.39
N LEU A 96 -1.09 18.86 16.53
CA LEU A 96 -2.45 19.35 16.75
C LEU A 96 -2.38 20.81 17.19
N THR A 97 -3.22 21.64 16.58
CA THR A 97 -3.44 23.03 16.99
C THR A 97 -4.92 23.29 17.10
N TRP A 98 -5.32 24.23 17.93
CA TRP A 98 -6.74 24.57 18.07
C TRP A 98 -6.94 26.06 18.34
N MET A 99 -8.19 26.49 18.20
CA MET A 99 -8.65 27.84 18.47
C MET A 99 -9.97 27.76 19.22
N GLN A 100 -10.20 28.69 20.15
CA GLN A 100 -11.50 28.85 20.78
C GLN A 100 -11.79 30.32 21.14
N ASP A 101 -13.06 30.70 21.07
CA ASP A 101 -13.56 32.02 21.48
C ASP A 101 -14.85 31.99 22.32
N ASP A 102 -15.41 30.80 22.63
CA ASP A 102 -16.60 30.65 23.48
C ASP A 102 -16.37 31.01 24.96
N TYR A 103 -15.13 30.90 25.47
CA TYR A 103 -14.86 30.97 26.91
C TYR A 103 -13.85 32.05 27.24
N GLU A 104 -14.29 33.06 28.00
CA GLU A 104 -13.42 34.15 28.48
C GLU A 104 -12.53 33.74 29.66
N THR A 105 -13.00 32.83 30.53
CA THR A 105 -12.26 32.40 31.74
C THR A 105 -11.94 30.91 31.67
N ILE A 106 -10.68 30.58 31.38
CA ILE A 106 -10.23 29.19 31.19
C ILE A 106 -8.93 28.95 31.98
N ALA A 107 -8.77 27.75 32.51
CA ALA A 107 -7.52 27.26 33.10
C ALA A 107 -6.58 26.65 32.04
N GLY A 108 -7.12 26.18 30.92
CA GLY A 108 -6.35 25.61 29.82
C GLY A 108 -7.13 24.57 29.03
N TYR A 109 -6.42 23.58 28.45
CA TYR A 109 -7.00 22.59 27.53
C TYR A 109 -6.58 21.16 27.88
N ASN A 110 -7.44 20.22 27.51
CA ASN A 110 -7.11 18.79 27.46
C ASN A 110 -7.37 18.25 26.05
N VAL A 111 -6.46 17.42 25.58
CA VAL A 111 -6.51 16.82 24.24
C VAL A 111 -6.75 15.33 24.39
N TYR A 112 -7.64 14.80 23.55
CA TYR A 112 -8.04 13.41 23.58
C TYR A 112 -7.92 12.76 22.22
N ARG A 113 -7.75 11.43 22.24
CA ARG A 113 -7.65 10.59 21.06
C ARG A 113 -8.49 9.34 21.18
N SER A 114 -9.08 8.90 20.08
CA SER A 114 -9.70 7.59 19.90
C SER A 114 -9.10 6.89 18.68
N ASP A 115 -9.07 5.55 18.70
CA ASP A 115 -8.69 4.69 17.57
C ASP A 115 -9.91 4.28 16.71
N ARG A 116 -11.11 4.72 17.10
CA ARG A 116 -12.38 4.46 16.41
C ARG A 116 -13.23 5.72 16.35
N GLU A 117 -14.03 5.84 15.30
CA GLU A 117 -14.87 7.02 15.05
C GLU A 117 -15.82 7.36 16.20
N ASP A 118 -16.48 6.34 16.75
CA ASP A 118 -17.40 6.44 17.89
C ASP A 118 -16.85 5.69 19.11
N GLY A 119 -15.53 5.62 19.21
CA GLY A 119 -14.82 4.95 20.30
C GLY A 119 -14.72 5.77 21.59
N PHE A 120 -14.11 5.17 22.61
CA PHE A 120 -13.75 5.87 23.82
C PHE A 120 -12.52 6.74 23.59
N TYR A 121 -12.64 8.01 23.93
CA TYR A 121 -11.54 8.96 23.87
C TYR A 121 -10.66 8.86 25.12
N THR A 122 -9.36 8.74 24.91
CA THR A 122 -8.34 8.71 25.96
C THR A 122 -7.59 10.03 25.98
N LYS A 123 -7.41 10.60 27.18
CA LYS A 123 -6.64 11.82 27.37
C LYS A 123 -5.16 11.60 27.06
N LEU A 124 -4.56 12.52 26.31
CA LEU A 124 -3.16 12.42 25.88
C LEU A 124 -2.20 13.21 26.78
N ASN A 125 -2.58 14.43 27.16
CA ASN A 125 -1.74 15.30 27.97
C ASN A 125 -1.79 14.89 29.45
N GLY A 126 -0.62 14.80 30.09
CA GLY A 126 -0.53 14.50 31.53
C GLY A 126 -0.91 15.67 32.44
N THR A 127 -0.62 16.90 32.00
CA THR A 127 -0.96 18.15 32.68
C THR A 127 -1.80 19.03 31.77
N VAL A 128 -2.68 19.86 32.35
CA VAL A 128 -3.49 20.83 31.58
C VAL A 128 -2.57 21.72 30.77
N ILE A 129 -2.90 21.89 29.49
CA ILE A 129 -2.14 22.73 28.56
C ILE A 129 -2.55 24.18 28.79
N PRO A 130 -1.63 25.10 29.11
CA PRO A 130 -1.98 26.47 29.46
C PRO A 130 -2.46 27.28 28.25
N VAL A 131 -3.17 28.38 28.54
CA VAL A 131 -3.57 29.37 27.53
C VAL A 131 -2.32 30.01 26.91
N GLY A 132 -2.32 30.19 25.59
CA GLY A 132 -1.16 30.65 24.82
C GLY A 132 -0.26 29.51 24.31
N GLU A 133 -0.58 28.26 24.68
CA GLU A 133 0.04 27.05 24.14
C GLU A 133 -1.02 26.18 23.45
N GLU A 134 -1.76 26.72 22.49
CA GLU A 134 -2.77 25.99 21.71
C GLU A 134 -2.16 25.00 20.70
N TYR A 135 -1.29 24.13 21.21
CA TYR A 135 -0.50 23.16 20.46
C TYR A 135 -0.30 21.88 21.30
N PHE A 136 -0.40 20.72 20.64
CA PHE A 136 -0.02 19.44 21.22
C PHE A 136 0.62 18.55 20.17
N PHE A 137 1.66 17.79 20.57
CA PHE A 137 2.30 16.81 19.71
C PHE A 137 2.07 15.40 20.23
N ASP A 138 1.32 14.60 19.48
CA ASP A 138 1.11 13.18 19.77
C ASP A 138 2.20 12.33 19.11
N SER A 139 3.18 11.90 19.90
CA SER A 139 4.28 11.03 19.45
C SER A 139 3.99 9.54 19.64
N MET A 140 2.91 9.17 20.34
CA MET A 140 2.59 7.79 20.69
C MET A 140 1.59 7.19 19.71
N ILE A 141 1.91 7.27 18.42
CA ILE A 141 1.08 6.81 17.31
C ILE A 141 1.68 5.55 16.68
N GLU A 142 0.80 4.71 16.14
CA GLU A 142 1.20 3.60 15.26
C GLU A 142 1.23 4.14 13.81
N PRO A 143 2.21 3.72 12.98
CA PRO A 143 2.26 4.08 11.58
C PRO A 143 1.00 3.63 10.84
N ALA A 144 0.58 4.45 9.88
CA ALA A 144 -0.54 4.17 8.99
C ALA A 144 -1.88 3.84 9.66
N LYS A 145 -2.10 4.36 10.86
CA LYS A 145 -3.32 4.17 11.64
C LYS A 145 -4.15 5.44 11.62
N THR A 146 -5.47 5.27 11.57
CA THR A 146 -6.41 6.38 11.65
C THR A 146 -6.74 6.68 13.10
N TYR A 147 -6.66 7.95 13.47
CA TYR A 147 -6.96 8.46 14.79
C TYR A 147 -7.97 9.59 14.71
N TYR A 148 -8.75 9.71 15.78
CA TYR A 148 -9.78 10.73 15.94
C TYR A 148 -9.39 11.60 17.13
N TYR A 149 -9.29 12.91 16.91
CA TYR A 149 -8.87 13.86 17.94
C TYR A 149 -9.95 14.89 18.21
N ASN A 150 -10.05 15.31 19.47
CA ASN A 150 -10.80 16.48 19.90
C ASN A 150 -10.10 17.07 21.14
N PHE A 151 -10.56 18.24 21.56
CA PHE A 151 -10.14 18.84 22.81
C PHE A 151 -11.34 19.31 23.62
N THR A 152 -11.10 19.53 24.91
CA THR A 152 -12.03 20.20 25.82
C THR A 152 -11.34 21.44 26.38
N VAL A 153 -12.15 22.42 26.77
CA VAL A 153 -11.70 23.56 27.55
C VAL A 153 -11.81 23.21 29.02
N VAL A 154 -10.75 23.47 29.78
CA VAL A 154 -10.74 23.37 31.23
C VAL A 154 -11.07 24.74 31.80
N LEU A 155 -12.17 24.85 32.54
CA LEU A 155 -12.62 26.09 33.16
C LEU A 155 -11.82 26.38 34.45
N SER A 156 -11.93 27.59 35.00
CA SER A 156 -11.21 27.98 36.23
C SER A 156 -11.59 27.19 37.48
N ASP A 157 -12.73 26.50 37.48
CA ASP A 157 -13.15 25.57 38.54
C ASP A 157 -12.63 24.14 38.32
N MET A 158 -11.74 23.95 37.33
CA MET A 158 -11.14 22.68 36.92
C MET A 158 -12.14 21.67 36.34
N THR A 159 -13.35 22.10 35.98
CA THR A 159 -14.29 21.29 35.19
C THR A 159 -13.97 21.38 33.69
N GLU A 160 -14.44 20.39 32.92
CA GLU A 160 -14.24 20.34 31.48
C GLU A 160 -15.56 20.56 30.73
N THR A 161 -15.48 21.24 29.59
CA THR A 161 -16.62 21.47 28.70
C THR A 161 -17.01 20.19 27.95
N ALA A 162 -18.09 20.28 27.16
CA ALA A 162 -18.28 19.36 26.06
C ALA A 162 -17.07 19.41 25.10
N PRO A 163 -16.72 18.28 24.45
CA PRO A 163 -15.61 18.25 23.51
C PRO A 163 -15.90 19.09 22.27
N SER A 164 -14.85 19.60 21.66
CA SER A 164 -14.87 20.22 20.33
C SER A 164 -15.41 19.25 19.27
N GLY A 165 -15.63 19.78 18.06
CA GLY A 165 -15.72 18.93 16.88
C GLY A 165 -14.49 18.00 16.77
N LYS A 166 -14.71 16.78 16.26
CA LYS A 166 -13.62 15.81 16.05
C LYS A 166 -12.96 16.01 14.68
N ILE A 167 -11.64 15.87 14.64
CA ILE A 167 -10.89 15.72 13.38
C ILE A 167 -10.40 14.29 13.21
N VAL A 168 -10.18 13.90 11.96
CA VAL A 168 -9.68 12.57 11.60
C VAL A 168 -8.32 12.74 10.95
N ILE A 169 -7.30 12.07 11.49
CA ILE A 169 -5.94 12.10 10.98
C ILE A 169 -5.46 10.67 10.79
N MET A 170 -4.93 10.39 9.59
CA MET A 170 -4.20 9.15 9.32
C MET A 170 -2.71 9.43 9.50
N SER A 171 -2.05 8.69 10.38
CA SER A 171 -0.59 8.78 10.51
C SER A 171 0.10 8.32 9.24
N LYS A 172 1.31 8.84 8.99
CA LYS A 172 2.10 8.41 7.85
C LYS A 172 2.59 6.98 8.01
N ASP A 173 2.85 6.34 6.88
CA ASP A 173 3.53 5.05 6.86
C ASP A 173 5.04 5.26 6.97
N THR A 174 5.64 4.68 8.00
CA THR A 174 7.07 4.82 8.30
C THR A 174 7.75 3.47 8.43
N MET A 175 7.01 2.38 8.26
CA MET A 175 7.53 1.02 8.30
C MET A 175 7.89 0.61 6.88
N ALA A 176 9.16 0.26 6.66
CA ALA A 176 9.62 -0.19 5.36
C ALA A 176 9.27 -1.68 5.14
N PRO A 177 9.13 -2.11 3.87
CA PRO A 177 8.86 -3.51 3.54
C PRO A 177 9.92 -4.45 4.09
N ASN A 178 9.54 -5.66 4.47
CA ASN A 178 10.49 -6.72 4.76
C ASN A 178 10.63 -7.65 3.55
N VAL A 179 11.86 -7.88 3.10
CA VAL A 179 12.19 -8.77 1.99
C VAL A 179 12.99 -9.96 2.52
N TYR A 180 12.58 -11.18 2.20
CA TYR A 180 13.32 -12.40 2.50
C TYR A 180 13.63 -13.15 1.21
N HIS A 181 14.92 -13.42 0.98
CA HIS A 181 15.40 -14.11 -0.20
C HIS A 181 16.67 -14.93 0.13
N THR A 182 16.74 -16.14 -0.39
CA THR A 182 17.94 -16.98 -0.33
C THR A 182 18.73 -16.82 -1.63
N PRO A 183 19.97 -16.32 -1.60
CA PRO A 183 20.74 -16.05 -2.81
C PRO A 183 20.97 -17.31 -3.65
N ILE A 184 20.66 -17.23 -4.94
CA ILE A 184 21.02 -18.26 -5.91
C ILE A 184 22.46 -17.99 -6.36
N ARG A 185 23.31 -19.02 -6.36
CA ARG A 185 24.75 -18.88 -6.66
C ARG A 185 25.16 -19.52 -7.98
N THR A 186 24.27 -20.28 -8.60
CA THR A 186 24.55 -21.06 -9.82
C THR A 186 23.38 -21.04 -10.78
N ALA A 187 23.67 -20.87 -12.07
CA ALA A 187 22.72 -21.00 -13.17
C ALA A 187 23.36 -21.77 -14.34
N TYR A 188 22.55 -22.17 -15.32
CA TYR A 188 22.99 -23.00 -16.44
C TYR A 188 22.57 -22.36 -17.77
N MET A 189 23.46 -22.44 -18.77
CA MET A 189 23.19 -21.97 -20.13
C MET A 189 21.93 -22.64 -20.71
N GLY A 190 21.16 -21.89 -21.50
CA GLY A 190 19.94 -22.41 -22.14
C GLY A 190 18.71 -22.54 -21.22
N ASN A 191 18.89 -22.44 -19.89
CA ASN A 191 17.80 -22.50 -18.92
C ASN A 191 17.46 -21.13 -18.35
N ASN A 192 16.18 -20.84 -18.20
CA ASN A 192 15.74 -19.62 -17.53
C ASN A 192 16.05 -19.69 -16.03
N LEU A 193 16.45 -18.57 -15.44
CA LEU A 193 16.70 -18.48 -14.00
C LEU A 193 15.48 -17.87 -13.30
N VAL A 194 14.84 -18.63 -12.42
CA VAL A 194 13.71 -18.15 -11.60
C VAL A 194 14.24 -17.65 -10.26
N ILE A 195 14.04 -16.37 -9.99
CA ILE A 195 14.29 -15.74 -8.68
C ILE A 195 12.96 -15.62 -7.94
N SER A 196 12.96 -15.96 -6.65
CA SER A 196 11.80 -15.77 -5.79
C SER A 196 12.14 -15.10 -4.47
N ALA A 197 11.28 -14.23 -3.98
CA ALA A 197 11.43 -13.55 -2.70
C ALA A 197 10.09 -13.55 -1.96
N THR A 198 10.13 -13.62 -0.62
CA THR A 198 8.95 -13.37 0.21
C THR A 198 9.00 -11.92 0.66
N VAL A 199 7.98 -11.14 0.35
CA VAL A 199 7.94 -9.71 0.67
C VAL A 199 6.66 -9.39 1.42
N THR A 200 6.78 -8.71 2.56
CA THR A 200 5.65 -8.39 3.44
C THR A 200 5.75 -6.94 3.92
N ASP A 201 4.60 -6.31 4.13
CA ASP A 201 4.47 -4.93 4.60
C ASP A 201 3.21 -4.75 5.49
N ASN A 202 3.15 -3.72 6.34
CA ASN A 202 2.01 -3.44 7.22
C ASN A 202 0.79 -2.86 6.49
N LEU A 203 0.98 -2.07 5.44
CA LEU A 203 -0.12 -1.50 4.64
C LEU A 203 -0.26 -2.12 3.27
N GLY A 204 0.85 -2.62 2.72
CA GLY A 204 0.87 -3.30 1.45
C GLY A 204 1.98 -2.79 0.54
N LEU A 205 2.16 -3.51 -0.56
CA LEU A 205 3.26 -3.28 -1.48
C LEU A 205 2.74 -2.63 -2.76
N ARG A 206 3.51 -1.67 -3.28
CA ARG A 206 3.30 -1.13 -4.63
C ARG A 206 3.94 -2.01 -5.69
N GLY A 207 5.09 -2.57 -5.40
CA GLY A 207 5.81 -3.40 -6.35
C GLY A 207 7.06 -4.04 -5.76
N VAL A 208 7.52 -5.08 -6.44
CA VAL A 208 8.80 -5.75 -6.17
C VAL A 208 9.50 -5.94 -7.50
N ASP A 209 10.69 -5.39 -7.61
CA ASP A 209 11.47 -5.34 -8.83
C ASP A 209 12.76 -6.14 -8.67
N LEU A 210 13.03 -6.97 -9.67
CA LEU A 210 14.25 -7.74 -9.80
C LEU A 210 15.16 -7.02 -10.80
N TYR A 211 16.28 -6.51 -10.29
CA TYR A 211 17.31 -5.92 -11.11
C TYR A 211 18.37 -6.96 -11.41
N TYR A 212 18.77 -7.09 -12.66
CA TYR A 212 19.80 -8.03 -13.07
C TYR A 212 20.70 -7.47 -14.18
N ARG A 213 21.90 -8.00 -14.29
CA ARG A 213 22.85 -7.69 -15.38
C ARG A 213 23.86 -8.82 -15.56
N LYS A 214 24.51 -8.86 -16.71
CA LYS A 214 25.70 -9.71 -16.89
C LYS A 214 26.82 -9.20 -15.99
N THR A 215 27.62 -10.11 -15.44
CA THR A 215 28.77 -9.72 -14.60
C THR A 215 29.64 -8.69 -15.31
N GLY A 216 29.98 -7.59 -14.62
CA GLY A 216 30.82 -6.53 -15.18
C GLY A 216 30.14 -5.58 -16.16
N SER A 217 28.85 -5.77 -16.49
CA SER A 217 28.08 -4.77 -17.23
C SER A 217 27.73 -3.57 -16.33
N GLU A 218 27.64 -2.37 -16.91
CA GLU A 218 27.28 -1.16 -16.15
C GLU A 218 25.76 -1.02 -15.99
N ASN A 219 24.99 -1.40 -17.00
CA ASN A 219 23.55 -1.20 -17.03
C ASN A 219 22.77 -2.35 -16.40
N TRP A 220 21.82 -1.99 -15.54
CA TRP A 220 20.85 -2.92 -14.95
C TRP A 220 19.59 -3.03 -15.81
N SER A 221 19.13 -4.25 -16.01
CA SER A 221 17.80 -4.56 -16.55
C SER A 221 16.84 -4.84 -15.40
N VAL A 222 15.55 -4.55 -15.60
CA VAL A 222 14.52 -4.67 -14.56
C VAL A 222 13.43 -5.65 -14.98
N ILE A 223 12.99 -6.50 -14.05
CA ILE A 223 11.80 -7.34 -14.16
C ILE A 223 10.88 -6.99 -13.00
N HIS A 224 9.68 -6.52 -13.30
CA HIS A 224 8.59 -6.44 -12.32
C HIS A 224 8.18 -7.86 -11.94
N MET A 225 8.34 -8.23 -10.66
CA MET A 225 8.07 -9.58 -10.19
C MET A 225 6.57 -9.83 -10.03
N ASN A 226 6.12 -11.03 -10.39
CA ASN A 226 4.71 -11.41 -10.28
C ASN A 226 4.41 -11.97 -8.88
N PRO A 227 3.37 -11.46 -8.19
CA PRO A 227 2.97 -11.95 -6.88
C PRO A 227 2.17 -13.26 -6.95
N VAL A 228 2.41 -14.14 -5.99
CA VAL A 228 1.63 -15.33 -5.65
C VAL A 228 1.54 -15.39 -4.13
N ASN A 229 0.45 -14.86 -3.56
CA ASN A 229 0.35 -14.53 -2.13
C ASN A 229 1.53 -13.62 -1.71
N ASP A 230 2.24 -13.96 -0.63
CA ASP A 230 3.38 -13.17 -0.12
C ASP A 230 4.71 -13.45 -0.87
N LYS A 231 4.70 -14.33 -1.89
CA LYS A 231 5.88 -14.65 -2.69
C LYS A 231 5.84 -13.98 -4.05
N TYR A 232 6.95 -13.37 -4.42
CA TYR A 232 7.16 -12.70 -5.69
C TYR A 232 8.14 -13.51 -6.55
N TYR A 233 7.86 -13.61 -7.85
CA TYR A 233 8.65 -14.38 -8.80
C TYR A 233 9.08 -13.53 -10.00
N GLY A 234 10.37 -13.57 -10.32
CA GLY A 234 10.95 -12.98 -11.51
C GLY A 234 11.71 -14.04 -12.29
N THR A 235 11.49 -14.13 -13.59
CA THR A 235 12.20 -15.09 -14.46
C THR A 235 13.15 -14.33 -15.37
N ILE A 236 14.44 -14.54 -15.18
CA ILE A 236 15.50 -14.01 -16.05
C ILE A 236 15.68 -15.01 -17.20
N PRO A 237 15.40 -14.61 -18.45
CA PRO A 237 15.55 -15.51 -19.59
C PRO A 237 17.01 -15.93 -19.83
N ALA A 238 17.21 -17.14 -20.36
CA ALA A 238 18.54 -17.72 -20.58
C ALA A 238 19.44 -16.90 -21.51
N ASP A 239 18.88 -16.12 -22.45
CA ASP A 239 19.63 -15.28 -23.38
C ASP A 239 20.21 -14.01 -22.74
N LYS A 240 19.87 -13.74 -21.47
CA LYS A 240 20.28 -12.53 -20.75
C LYS A 240 21.57 -12.66 -19.95
N PHE A 241 22.12 -13.87 -19.85
CA PHE A 241 23.38 -14.13 -19.17
C PHE A 241 24.20 -15.15 -19.97
N ASP A 242 25.49 -15.22 -19.65
CA ASP A 242 26.44 -16.13 -20.29
C ASP A 242 27.47 -16.61 -19.27
N LEU A 243 28.56 -17.25 -19.74
CA LEU A 243 29.56 -17.88 -18.88
C LEU A 243 30.34 -16.87 -18.04
N ASP A 244 30.29 -15.57 -18.35
CA ASP A 244 30.89 -14.52 -17.52
C ASP A 244 30.09 -14.31 -16.22
N GLY A 245 28.87 -14.84 -16.16
CA GLY A 245 28.01 -14.87 -14.98
C GLY A 245 26.89 -13.84 -15.02
N LEU A 246 26.16 -13.78 -13.92
CA LEU A 246 25.02 -12.89 -13.73
C LEU A 246 25.07 -12.26 -12.34
N GLU A 247 24.69 -11.00 -12.25
CA GLU A 247 24.51 -10.29 -10.98
C GLU A 247 23.05 -9.84 -10.85
N TYR A 248 22.48 -9.94 -9.66
CA TYR A 248 21.12 -9.45 -9.40
C TYR A 248 20.93 -8.91 -7.98
N TYR A 249 19.91 -8.08 -7.81
CA TYR A 249 19.38 -7.69 -6.50
C TYR A 249 17.87 -7.46 -6.59
N ILE A 250 17.21 -7.44 -5.45
CA ILE A 250 15.76 -7.26 -5.35
C ILE A 250 15.46 -5.98 -4.59
N GLU A 251 14.52 -5.19 -5.11
CA GLU A 251 13.99 -3.98 -4.51
C GLU A 251 12.50 -4.18 -4.24
N ALA A 252 12.03 -3.79 -3.05
CA ALA A 252 10.62 -3.73 -2.72
C ALA A 252 10.24 -2.30 -2.35
N TYR A 253 9.06 -1.87 -2.79
CA TYR A 253 8.53 -0.53 -2.59
C TYR A 253 7.06 -0.60 -2.15
N ASP A 254 6.71 0.11 -1.08
CA ASP A 254 5.35 0.23 -0.52
C ASP A 254 4.59 1.50 -1.00
N GLY A 255 5.27 2.42 -1.71
CA GLY A 255 4.71 3.73 -2.05
C GLY A 255 5.33 4.91 -1.29
N VAL A 256 6.14 4.63 -0.27
CA VAL A 256 6.82 5.59 0.59
C VAL A 256 8.29 5.18 0.82
N ASN A 257 8.52 3.94 1.24
CA ASN A 257 9.80 3.38 1.64
C ASN A 257 10.29 2.28 0.68
N TYR A 258 11.62 2.14 0.62
CA TYR A 258 12.29 1.10 -0.16
C TYR A 258 13.04 0.13 0.75
N THR A 259 13.05 -1.16 0.39
CA THR A 259 13.93 -2.17 1.00
C THR A 259 14.62 -3.01 -0.06
N TYR A 260 15.90 -3.30 0.17
CA TYR A 260 16.77 -4.00 -0.77
C TYR A 260 17.27 -5.34 -0.22
N LYS A 261 17.39 -6.34 -1.10
CA LYS A 261 18.20 -7.54 -0.87
C LYS A 261 19.25 -7.69 -1.97
N GLY A 262 20.50 -7.59 -1.56
CA GLY A 262 21.59 -7.17 -2.46
C GLY A 262 21.48 -5.66 -2.73
N THR A 263 22.50 -5.09 -3.33
CA THR A 263 22.50 -3.69 -3.79
C THR A 263 23.31 -3.59 -5.08
N VAL A 264 23.35 -2.40 -5.70
CA VAL A 264 24.24 -2.14 -6.84
C VAL A 264 25.72 -2.36 -6.48
N GLU A 265 26.11 -2.06 -5.23
CA GLU A 265 27.49 -2.20 -4.73
C GLU A 265 27.80 -3.62 -4.24
N ALA A 266 26.80 -4.34 -3.74
CA ALA A 266 26.91 -5.71 -3.24
C ALA A 266 25.80 -6.60 -3.82
N PRO A 267 25.82 -6.86 -5.14
CA PRO A 267 24.81 -7.71 -5.76
C PRO A 267 25.04 -9.18 -5.44
N PHE A 268 24.02 -10.00 -5.67
CA PHE A 268 24.18 -11.45 -5.66
C PHE A 268 24.80 -11.91 -6.97
N ALA A 269 26.00 -12.47 -6.89
CA ALA A 269 26.69 -13.07 -8.02
C ALA A 269 26.26 -14.53 -8.23
N VAL A 270 25.91 -14.86 -9.47
CA VAL A 270 25.49 -16.17 -9.95
C VAL A 270 26.55 -16.65 -10.95
N ILE A 271 27.15 -17.81 -10.65
CA ILE A 271 28.09 -18.46 -11.56
C ILE A 271 27.29 -19.24 -12.59
N VAL A 272 27.47 -18.92 -13.87
CA VAL A 272 26.79 -19.62 -14.97
C VAL A 272 27.69 -20.74 -15.50
N LYS A 273 27.13 -21.94 -15.59
CA LYS A 273 27.81 -23.12 -16.14
C LYS A 273 27.17 -23.50 -17.47
N GLN A 274 27.88 -24.23 -18.33
CA GLN A 274 27.25 -24.82 -19.51
C GLN A 274 26.19 -25.84 -19.06
N SER A 275 25.00 -25.78 -19.65
CA SER A 275 24.11 -26.94 -19.69
C SER A 275 24.73 -27.88 -20.70
N THR A 276 25.19 -29.02 -20.23
CA THR A 276 25.75 -30.05 -21.10
C THR A 276 24.55 -30.75 -21.76
N GLU A 277 24.54 -30.83 -23.10
CA GLU A 277 23.40 -31.35 -23.87
C GLU A 277 22.85 -32.67 -23.34
N ALA A 278 21.57 -32.89 -23.61
CA ALA A 278 20.79 -34.08 -23.32
C ALA A 278 21.61 -35.37 -23.54
N SER A 279 21.72 -36.18 -22.47
CA SER A 279 22.59 -37.37 -22.30
C SER A 279 23.89 -37.13 -21.53
N SER A 280 23.99 -36.05 -20.78
CA SER A 280 25.15 -35.78 -19.92
C SER A 280 25.13 -36.66 -18.67
N MET A 281 26.19 -37.44 -18.49
CA MET A 281 26.42 -38.22 -17.27
C MET A 281 26.28 -37.31 -16.04
N GLY A 282 25.44 -37.71 -15.09
CA GLY A 282 25.11 -37.00 -13.85
C GLY A 282 23.75 -36.29 -13.83
N ASP A 283 23.11 -36.06 -14.98
CA ASP A 283 21.74 -35.55 -15.08
C ASP A 283 20.79 -36.76 -15.14
N VAL A 284 20.32 -37.22 -13.99
CA VAL A 284 19.60 -38.49 -13.90
C VAL A 284 18.14 -38.31 -14.27
N ASP A 285 17.47 -37.21 -13.93
CA ASP A 285 16.08 -36.99 -14.37
C ASP A 285 15.95 -36.54 -15.83
N GLY A 286 17.04 -36.12 -16.47
CA GLY A 286 17.06 -35.71 -17.88
C GLY A 286 16.46 -34.34 -18.10
N ASP A 287 16.42 -33.49 -17.06
CA ASP A 287 15.95 -32.11 -17.16
C ASP A 287 17.00 -31.15 -17.77
N GLY A 288 18.18 -31.68 -18.13
CA GLY A 288 19.30 -30.93 -18.71
C GLY A 288 20.20 -30.27 -17.66
N VAL A 289 20.03 -30.60 -16.37
CA VAL A 289 20.74 -30.01 -15.24
C VAL A 289 21.19 -31.05 -14.22
N ILE A 290 22.48 -31.01 -13.87
CA ILE A 290 23.00 -31.79 -12.74
C ILE A 290 22.71 -31.05 -11.43
N THR A 291 21.84 -31.61 -10.59
CA THR A 291 21.38 -31.04 -9.32
C THR A 291 21.51 -32.03 -8.16
N SER A 292 21.22 -31.57 -6.94
CA SER A 292 21.13 -32.46 -5.77
C SER A 292 19.96 -33.45 -5.87
N LYS A 293 18.98 -33.20 -6.74
CA LYS A 293 17.87 -34.11 -7.00
C LYS A 293 18.35 -35.35 -7.76
N ASP A 294 19.30 -35.20 -8.68
CA ASP A 294 19.92 -36.32 -9.39
C ASP A 294 20.70 -37.22 -8.43
N ALA A 295 21.48 -36.62 -7.53
CA ALA A 295 22.14 -37.37 -6.46
C ALA A 295 21.13 -38.12 -5.57
N LEU A 296 19.99 -37.50 -5.26
CA LEU A 296 18.93 -38.13 -4.49
C LEU A 296 18.30 -39.30 -5.24
N MET A 297 18.08 -39.19 -6.55
CA MET A 297 17.57 -40.28 -7.38
C MET A 297 18.52 -41.47 -7.40
N ILE A 298 19.84 -41.23 -7.46
CA ILE A 298 20.85 -42.31 -7.32
C ILE A 298 20.73 -42.98 -5.95
N VAL A 299 20.67 -42.20 -4.86
CA VAL A 299 20.53 -42.76 -3.51
C VAL A 299 19.22 -43.55 -3.35
N GLN A 300 18.12 -43.09 -3.96
CA GLN A 300 16.86 -43.81 -3.94
C GLN A 300 16.93 -45.11 -4.74
N ALA A 301 17.60 -45.11 -5.89
CA ALA A 301 17.79 -46.29 -6.72
C ALA A 301 18.67 -47.35 -6.04
N ILE A 302 19.75 -46.94 -5.36
CA ILE A 302 20.63 -47.86 -4.59
C ILE A 302 19.87 -48.55 -3.45
N ASN A 303 18.86 -47.88 -2.89
CA ASN A 303 18.04 -48.41 -1.81
C ASN A 303 16.77 -49.12 -2.30
N ASP A 304 16.68 -49.44 -3.60
CA ASP A 304 15.50 -50.08 -4.24
C ASP A 304 14.18 -49.29 -4.08
N LEU A 305 14.27 -47.98 -3.80
CA LEU A 305 13.11 -47.10 -3.63
C LEU A 305 12.64 -46.49 -4.96
N LEU A 306 13.48 -46.54 -6.01
CA LEU A 306 13.22 -45.96 -7.31
C LEU A 306 13.84 -46.81 -8.42
N ASN A 307 13.03 -47.30 -9.35
CA ASN A 307 13.54 -47.96 -10.56
C ASN A 307 13.85 -46.92 -11.63
N LEU A 308 15.12 -46.79 -11.99
CA LEU A 308 15.59 -45.94 -13.07
C LEU A 308 15.34 -46.61 -14.43
N SER A 309 15.04 -45.83 -15.47
CA SER A 309 15.08 -46.33 -16.84
C SER A 309 16.52 -46.63 -17.27
N GLU A 310 16.68 -47.40 -18.35
CA GLU A 310 18.00 -47.72 -18.90
C GLU A 310 18.83 -46.46 -19.21
N ASP A 311 18.20 -45.44 -19.78
CA ASP A 311 18.85 -44.16 -20.06
C ASP A 311 19.21 -43.39 -18.77
N GLN A 312 18.35 -43.44 -17.74
CA GLN A 312 18.61 -42.79 -16.45
C GLN A 312 19.75 -43.49 -15.71
N PHE A 313 19.80 -44.82 -15.77
CA PHE A 313 20.88 -45.62 -15.22
C PHE A 313 22.21 -45.30 -15.92
N ALA A 314 22.23 -45.24 -17.26
CA ALA A 314 23.43 -44.89 -18.02
C ALA A 314 23.95 -43.49 -17.72
N ARG A 315 23.08 -42.55 -17.34
CA ARG A 315 23.49 -41.20 -16.88
C ARG A 315 23.94 -41.20 -15.42
N ALA A 316 23.37 -42.06 -14.58
CA ALA A 316 23.71 -42.18 -13.17
C ALA A 316 25.04 -42.92 -12.93
N ASP A 317 25.38 -43.90 -13.78
CA ASP A 317 26.63 -44.65 -13.75
C ASP A 317 27.80 -43.79 -14.29
N LEU A 318 28.41 -43.00 -13.41
CA LEU A 318 29.45 -42.05 -13.77
C LEU A 318 30.80 -42.71 -14.11
N ASN A 319 31.07 -43.90 -13.58
CA ASN A 319 32.36 -44.58 -13.70
C ASN A 319 32.32 -45.72 -14.75
N LYS A 320 31.12 -46.07 -15.25
CA LYS A 320 30.83 -47.11 -16.24
C LYS A 320 31.19 -48.52 -15.78
N ASP A 321 31.10 -48.78 -14.48
CA ASP A 321 31.32 -50.11 -13.90
C ASP A 321 30.07 -51.00 -13.93
N GLY A 322 28.91 -50.44 -14.29
CA GLY A 322 27.64 -51.14 -14.38
C GLY A 322 26.91 -51.30 -13.05
N GLU A 323 27.37 -50.67 -11.97
CA GLU A 323 26.73 -50.68 -10.65
C GLU A 323 26.56 -49.25 -10.11
N LEU A 324 25.41 -48.94 -9.50
CA LEU A 324 25.23 -47.65 -8.82
C LEU A 324 25.70 -47.75 -7.37
N SER A 325 26.51 -46.78 -6.95
CA SER A 325 27.02 -46.70 -5.59
C SER A 325 26.90 -45.29 -5.00
N SER A 326 27.15 -45.18 -3.70
CA SER A 326 27.20 -43.88 -3.02
C SER A 326 28.29 -42.95 -3.56
N ALA A 327 29.28 -43.47 -4.30
CA ALA A 327 30.35 -42.69 -4.90
C ALA A 327 29.82 -41.77 -6.01
N GLU A 328 28.92 -42.27 -6.87
CA GLU A 328 28.30 -41.51 -7.97
C GLU A 328 27.44 -40.37 -7.41
N ALA A 329 26.59 -40.66 -6.41
CA ALA A 329 25.78 -39.66 -5.73
C ALA A 329 26.64 -38.58 -5.05
N LEU A 330 27.74 -38.98 -4.40
CA LEU A 330 28.66 -38.05 -3.76
C LEU A 330 29.40 -37.18 -4.79
N ARG A 331 29.71 -37.73 -5.97
CA ARG A 331 30.35 -36.99 -7.06
C ARG A 331 29.43 -35.89 -7.59
N ILE A 332 28.16 -36.19 -7.81
CA ILE A 332 27.13 -35.20 -8.18
C ILE A 332 27.07 -34.10 -7.11
N LEU A 333 27.00 -34.44 -5.82
CA LEU A 333 26.96 -33.43 -4.75
C LEU A 333 28.23 -32.57 -4.69
N LYS A 334 29.41 -33.14 -4.94
CA LYS A 334 30.67 -32.38 -5.03
C LYS A 334 30.68 -31.43 -6.23
N TYR A 335 30.12 -31.85 -7.37
CA TYR A 335 30.02 -31.02 -8.57
C TYR A 335 29.03 -29.86 -8.38
N VAL A 336 27.86 -30.16 -7.82
CA VAL A 336 26.83 -29.17 -7.49
C VAL A 336 27.34 -28.15 -6.47
N SER A 337 28.08 -28.59 -5.45
CA SER A 337 28.71 -27.70 -4.46
C SER A 337 29.97 -26.98 -4.95
N GLY A 338 30.43 -27.24 -6.18
CA GLY A 338 31.61 -26.61 -6.77
C GLY A 338 32.95 -27.08 -6.22
N LYS A 339 32.98 -28.16 -5.43
CA LYS A 339 34.22 -28.78 -4.93
C LYS A 339 35.01 -29.48 -6.04
N VAL A 340 34.32 -29.92 -7.10
CA VAL A 340 34.92 -30.43 -8.33
C VAL A 340 34.35 -29.68 -9.52
N THR A 341 35.19 -29.47 -10.54
CA THR A 341 34.82 -28.73 -11.77
C THR A 341 34.32 -29.63 -12.89
N THR A 342 34.54 -30.95 -12.80
CA THR A 342 34.10 -31.97 -13.76
C THR A 342 33.28 -33.05 -13.06
N ILE A 343 32.25 -33.57 -13.73
CA ILE A 343 31.45 -34.67 -13.21
C ILE A 343 32.15 -36.02 -13.38
N LEU A 344 32.84 -36.19 -14.51
CA LEU A 344 33.69 -37.35 -14.80
C LEU A 344 35.02 -37.26 -14.07
N ASP A 345 35.56 -38.42 -13.69
CA ASP A 345 36.92 -38.58 -13.16
C ASP A 345 37.99 -38.66 -14.27
#